data_AF-A0A961PA39-F1
#
_entry.id   AF-A0A961PA39-F1
#
_cell.length_a   1.000
_cell.length_b   1.000
_cell.length_c   1.000
_cell.angle_alpha   90.00
_cell.angle_beta   90.00
_cell.angle_gamma   90.00
#
_symmetry.space_group_name_H-M   'P 1'
#
loop_
_entity.id
_entity.type
_entity.pdbx_description
1 polymer ?
#
loop_
_entity_poly.entity_id
_entity_poly.type
_entity_poly.pdbx_seq_one_letter_code
_entity_poly.pdbx_strand_id
1 'polypeptide(L)'
;FFFDEAHLLFDDAPKALVDKVEQVARLIRSKGVGVYFITQNPADVPEDILGQLGNRVQHALRAFTARDRKALKQAAETYRDNPRFSIEDAIREVGTGEAVTSLLEAKGAPGIAERTLVRPPSSQLGPIDPGVRDALRAASPVAGKYEDRIDRDSAREILARRAEEAAKAAEEAEAREAADAERATTGGAGDFQLNDFSHGRRYSPNTDDSPRRTSRSKPAASEGFGGQLGEAVTKVVISELKGTTGKRIVRGILGGLFKGR
;
A
#
# COMPACT_ATOMS: atom_id res chain seq x y z
N PHE A 1 -19.57 12.74 -24.70
CA PHE A 1 -18.22 12.45 -24.19
C PHE A 1 -18.21 12.74 -22.71
N PHE A 2 -17.56 11.91 -21.90
CA PHE A 2 -17.51 12.05 -20.45
C PHE A 2 -16.06 12.27 -20.03
N PHE A 3 -15.81 13.34 -19.28
CA PHE A 3 -14.56 13.57 -18.56
C PHE A 3 -14.81 13.23 -17.11
N ASP A 4 -14.39 12.04 -16.70
CA ASP A 4 -14.37 11.65 -15.30
C ASP A 4 -13.14 12.23 -14.61
N GLU A 5 -13.29 12.59 -13.35
CA GLU A 5 -12.31 13.36 -12.58
C GLU A 5 -11.80 14.60 -13.33
N ALA A 6 -12.75 15.42 -13.79
CA ALA A 6 -12.49 16.60 -14.60
C ALA A 6 -11.49 17.59 -13.96
N HIS A 7 -11.31 17.57 -12.64
CA HIS A 7 -10.29 18.35 -11.94
C HIS A 7 -8.88 18.11 -12.50
N LEU A 8 -8.57 16.87 -12.90
CA LEU A 8 -7.26 16.51 -13.49
C LEU A 8 -6.98 17.20 -14.83
N LEU A 9 -8.02 17.66 -15.53
CA LEU A 9 -7.88 18.39 -16.79
C LEU A 9 -7.49 19.85 -16.55
N PHE A 10 -7.82 20.40 -15.38
CA PHE A 10 -7.75 21.83 -15.10
C PHE A 10 -6.73 22.19 -14.00
N ASP A 11 -6.40 21.26 -13.12
CA ASP A 11 -5.39 21.44 -12.07
C ASP A 11 -4.04 21.78 -12.67
N ASP A 12 -3.49 22.95 -12.28
CA ASP A 12 -2.25 23.52 -12.78
C ASP A 12 -2.15 23.59 -14.33
N ALA A 13 -3.30 23.57 -15.02
CA ALA A 13 -3.35 23.61 -16.47
C ALA A 13 -2.91 24.99 -16.98
N PRO A 14 -2.02 25.06 -18.00
CA PRO A 14 -1.69 26.34 -18.64
C PRO A 14 -2.95 27.00 -19.19
N LYS A 15 -3.04 28.34 -19.09
CA LYS A 15 -4.18 29.11 -19.59
C LYS A 15 -4.54 28.77 -21.04
N ALA A 16 -3.53 28.58 -21.89
CA ALA A 16 -3.74 28.20 -23.29
C ALA A 16 -4.47 26.85 -23.47
N LEU A 17 -4.32 25.90 -22.53
CA LEU A 17 -5.05 24.63 -22.54
C LEU A 17 -6.50 24.85 -22.14
N VAL A 18 -6.75 25.60 -21.07
CA VAL A 18 -8.10 25.95 -20.60
C VAL A 18 -8.89 26.68 -21.69
N ASP A 19 -8.28 27.70 -22.31
CA ASP A 19 -8.89 28.48 -23.40
C ASP A 19 -9.27 27.57 -24.59
N LYS A 20 -8.41 26.59 -24.92
CA LYS A 20 -8.70 25.61 -25.98
C LYS A 20 -9.85 24.68 -25.60
N VAL A 21 -9.90 24.19 -24.35
CA VAL A 21 -11.00 23.35 -23.89
C VAL A 21 -12.32 24.11 -23.91
N GLU A 22 -12.32 25.39 -23.51
CA GLU A 22 -13.49 26.26 -23.60
C GLU A 22 -13.95 26.46 -25.06
N GLN A 23 -13.01 26.78 -25.96
CA GLN A 23 -13.30 26.92 -27.39
C GLN A 23 -13.88 25.64 -27.97
N VAL A 24 -13.30 24.48 -27.62
CA VAL A 24 -13.81 23.18 -28.03
C VAL A 24 -15.22 23.01 -27.49
N ALA A 25 -15.46 23.17 -26.18
CA ALA A 25 -16.78 23.05 -25.54
C ALA A 25 -17.87 23.86 -26.27
N ARG A 26 -17.55 25.08 -26.70
CA ARG A 26 -18.44 25.93 -27.51
C ARG A 26 -18.72 25.35 -28.90
N LEU A 27 -17.70 24.84 -29.58
CA LEU A 27 -17.82 24.27 -30.93
C LEU A 27 -18.63 22.96 -30.93
N ILE A 28 -18.36 22.03 -30.02
CA ILE A 28 -19.05 20.73 -29.96
C ILE A 28 -20.56 20.89 -29.69
N ARG A 29 -20.97 21.90 -28.93
CA ARG A 29 -22.39 22.24 -28.76
C ARG A 29 -23.08 22.48 -30.11
N SER A 30 -22.45 23.21 -31.02
CA SER A 30 -22.99 23.48 -32.37
C SER A 30 -23.03 22.26 -33.29
N LYS A 31 -22.29 21.20 -32.95
CA LYS A 31 -22.21 19.94 -33.71
C LYS A 31 -23.12 18.85 -33.15
N GLY A 32 -23.94 19.16 -32.14
CA GLY A 32 -24.84 18.19 -31.53
C GLY A 32 -24.13 17.14 -30.66
N VAL A 33 -22.90 17.43 -30.20
CA VAL A 33 -22.14 16.54 -29.34
C VAL A 33 -22.26 17.02 -27.89
N GLY A 34 -22.76 16.14 -27.01
CA GLY A 34 -22.82 16.40 -25.57
C GLY A 34 -21.50 16.12 -24.87
N VAL A 35 -21.07 17.02 -23.98
CA VAL A 35 -19.93 16.82 -23.08
C VAL A 35 -20.39 16.93 -21.63
N TYR A 36 -19.89 16.01 -20.82
CA TYR A 36 -20.19 15.91 -19.40
C TYR A 36 -18.87 15.96 -18.64
N PHE A 37 -18.76 16.89 -17.70
CA PHE A 37 -17.66 16.96 -16.75
C PHE A 37 -18.16 16.39 -15.43
N ILE A 38 -17.49 15.35 -14.95
CA ILE A 38 -17.80 14.67 -13.69
C ILE A 38 -16.64 14.99 -12.74
N THR A 39 -16.96 15.64 -11.63
CA THR A 39 -15.98 16.00 -10.60
C THR A 39 -16.61 15.93 -9.22
N GLN A 40 -15.78 15.81 -8.20
CA GLN A 40 -16.21 15.79 -6.80
C GLN A 40 -16.60 17.18 -6.30
N ASN A 41 -15.89 18.22 -6.74
CA ASN A 41 -16.18 19.61 -6.35
C ASN A 41 -16.42 20.49 -7.58
N PRO A 42 -17.54 21.23 -7.65
CA PRO A 42 -17.80 22.15 -8.76
C PRO A 42 -16.73 23.24 -8.92
N ALA A 43 -15.99 23.57 -7.86
CA ALA A 43 -14.89 24.53 -7.92
C ALA A 43 -13.68 24.05 -8.76
N ASP A 44 -13.63 22.77 -9.11
CA ASP A 44 -12.54 22.19 -9.89
C ASP A 44 -12.69 22.47 -11.40
N VAL A 45 -13.86 22.97 -11.83
CA VAL A 45 -14.12 23.35 -13.23
C VAL A 45 -14.07 24.88 -13.35
N PRO A 46 -13.27 25.44 -14.28
CA PRO A 46 -13.21 26.89 -14.49
C PRO A 46 -14.56 27.52 -14.76
N GLU A 47 -14.82 28.71 -14.22
CA GLU A 47 -16.10 29.43 -14.33
C GLU A 47 -16.53 29.65 -15.78
N ASP A 48 -15.59 29.97 -16.68
CA ASP A 48 -15.86 30.17 -18.11
C ASP A 48 -16.44 28.92 -18.77
N ILE A 49 -15.97 27.72 -18.37
CA ILE A 49 -16.48 26.43 -18.85
C ILE A 49 -17.80 26.10 -18.15
N LEU A 50 -17.86 26.29 -16.82
CA LEU A 50 -19.05 26.04 -16.01
C LEU A 50 -20.28 26.84 -16.48
N GLY A 51 -20.05 28.06 -16.96
CA GLY A 51 -21.07 28.92 -17.56
C GLY A 51 -21.59 28.44 -18.92
N GLN A 52 -20.82 27.61 -19.65
CA GLN A 52 -21.27 26.98 -20.90
C GLN A 52 -22.10 25.70 -20.66
N LEU A 53 -22.06 25.12 -19.46
CA LEU A 53 -22.78 23.90 -19.12
C LEU A 53 -24.25 24.21 -18.82
N GLY A 54 -25.14 23.69 -19.66
CA GLY A 54 -26.58 23.94 -19.54
C GLY A 54 -27.31 22.99 -18.59
N ASN A 55 -26.85 21.74 -18.50
CA ASN A 55 -27.43 20.74 -17.60
C ASN A 55 -26.53 20.59 -16.38
N ARG A 56 -27.14 20.55 -15.19
CA ARG A 56 -26.44 20.36 -13.92
C ARG A 56 -27.09 19.26 -13.11
N VAL A 57 -26.25 18.42 -12.51
CA VAL A 57 -26.64 17.33 -11.62
C VAL A 57 -25.69 17.34 -10.44
N GLN A 58 -26.16 17.83 -9.29
CA GLN A 58 -25.38 17.94 -8.07
C GLN A 58 -25.85 16.91 -7.05
N HIS A 59 -24.97 15.97 -6.73
CA HIS A 59 -25.16 15.08 -5.60
C HIS A 59 -24.73 15.77 -4.29
N ALA A 60 -24.95 15.08 -3.18
CA ALA A 60 -24.65 15.59 -1.83
C ALA A 60 -23.24 16.19 -1.72
N LEU A 61 -23.17 17.46 -1.30
CA LEU A 61 -21.91 18.11 -0.99
C LEU A 61 -21.81 18.30 0.53
N ARG A 62 -20.92 17.52 1.15
CA ARG A 62 -20.73 17.54 2.60
C ARG A 62 -19.82 18.70 2.99
N ALA A 63 -20.39 19.69 3.67
CA ALA A 63 -19.64 20.87 4.07
C ALA A 63 -19.10 20.76 5.50
N PHE A 64 -17.88 20.25 5.68
CA PHE A 64 -17.22 20.16 6.98
C PHE A 64 -16.29 21.34 7.25
N THR A 65 -15.61 21.82 6.20
CA THR A 65 -14.64 22.92 6.29
C THR A 65 -15.22 24.25 5.81
N ALA A 66 -14.52 25.35 6.08
CA ALA A 66 -14.89 26.66 5.55
C ALA A 66 -14.83 26.72 4.02
N ARG A 67 -13.86 26.00 3.42
CA ARG A 67 -13.74 25.87 1.96
C ARG A 67 -14.97 25.18 1.39
N ASP A 68 -15.42 24.09 2.01
CA ASP A 68 -16.59 23.34 1.53
C ASP A 68 -17.87 24.15 1.64
N ARG A 69 -18.03 24.95 2.70
CA ARG A 69 -19.18 25.87 2.83
C ARG A 69 -19.20 26.92 1.72
N LYS A 70 -18.04 27.45 1.35
CA LYS A 70 -17.93 28.39 0.22
C LYS A 70 -18.27 27.70 -1.10
N ALA A 71 -17.75 26.49 -1.32
CA ALA A 71 -18.04 25.70 -2.51
C ALA A 71 -19.53 25.33 -2.61
N LEU A 72 -20.17 24.95 -1.51
CA LEU A 72 -21.61 24.69 -1.42
C LEU A 72 -22.42 25.91 -1.86
N LYS A 73 -22.09 27.08 -1.30
CA LYS A 73 -22.78 28.33 -1.62
C LYS A 73 -22.61 28.70 -3.09
N GLN A 74 -21.38 28.64 -3.60
CA GLN A 74 -21.08 28.90 -5.01
C GLN A 74 -21.83 27.94 -5.92
N ALA A 75 -21.88 26.65 -5.58
CA ALA A 75 -22.63 25.66 -6.34
C ALA A 75 -24.13 25.99 -6.38
N ALA A 76 -24.73 26.37 -5.24
CA ALA A 76 -26.13 26.76 -5.16
C ALA A 76 -26.46 27.99 -6.02
N GLU A 77 -25.57 29.00 -6.04
CA GLU A 77 -25.73 30.22 -6.85
C GLU A 77 -25.72 29.96 -8.38
N THR A 78 -25.22 28.80 -8.83
CA THR A 78 -25.23 28.44 -10.26
C THR A 78 -26.56 27.89 -10.76
N TYR A 79 -27.51 27.66 -9.85
CA TYR A 79 -28.83 27.16 -10.19
C TYR A 79 -29.85 28.28 -10.30
N ARG A 80 -30.92 28.02 -11.05
CA ARG A 80 -32.11 28.86 -11.03
C ARG A 80 -32.87 28.61 -9.73
N ASP A 81 -33.17 29.69 -9.00
CA ASP A 81 -33.89 29.66 -7.74
C ASP A 81 -35.21 28.89 -7.82
N ASN A 82 -35.52 28.14 -6.75
CA ASN A 82 -36.79 27.46 -6.58
C ASN A 82 -37.56 28.09 -5.39
N PRO A 83 -38.79 28.59 -5.59
CA PRO A 83 -39.56 29.18 -4.49
C PRO A 83 -39.99 28.17 -3.42
N ARG A 84 -39.91 26.85 -3.69
CA ARG A 84 -40.35 25.80 -2.77
C ARG A 84 -39.30 25.43 -1.72
N PHE A 85 -38.02 25.66 -1.99
CA PHE A 85 -36.94 25.28 -1.08
C PHE A 85 -35.63 26.03 -1.37
N SER A 86 -34.79 26.14 -0.35
CA SER A 86 -33.41 26.62 -0.47
C SER A 86 -32.55 25.59 -1.20
N ILE A 87 -31.86 26.02 -2.27
CA ILE A 87 -30.98 25.16 -3.06
C ILE A 87 -29.74 24.76 -2.25
N GLU A 88 -29.20 25.68 -1.45
CA GLU A 88 -28.06 25.40 -0.58
C GLU A 88 -28.39 24.28 0.42
N ASP A 89 -29.56 24.35 1.05
CA ASP A 89 -30.00 23.32 1.99
C ASP A 89 -30.33 22.01 1.25
N ALA A 90 -30.91 22.08 0.05
CA ALA A 90 -31.15 20.91 -0.78
C ALA A 90 -29.87 20.15 -1.14
N ILE A 91 -28.82 20.85 -1.58
CA ILE A 91 -27.52 20.22 -1.91
C ILE A 91 -26.89 19.57 -0.68
N ARG A 92 -27.12 20.14 0.52
CA ARG A 92 -26.61 19.60 1.79
C ARG A 92 -27.39 18.35 2.24
N GLU A 93 -28.69 18.32 2.01
CA GLU A 93 -29.61 17.31 2.55
C GLU A 93 -29.79 16.08 1.65
N VAL A 94 -29.56 16.19 0.34
CA VAL A 94 -29.78 15.07 -0.58
C VAL A 94 -29.00 13.81 -0.16
N GLY A 95 -29.68 12.68 -0.16
CA GLY A 95 -29.12 11.39 0.24
C GLY A 95 -28.44 10.62 -0.90
N THR A 96 -28.00 9.40 -0.58
CA THR A 96 -27.52 8.47 -1.62
C THR A 96 -28.66 8.11 -2.57
N GLY A 97 -28.42 8.26 -3.88
CA GLY A 97 -29.45 8.04 -4.90
C GLY A 97 -30.33 9.27 -5.13
N GLU A 98 -30.03 10.41 -4.51
CA GLU A 98 -30.71 11.68 -4.74
C GLU A 98 -29.74 12.73 -5.29
N ALA A 99 -30.27 13.68 -6.07
CA ALA A 99 -29.50 14.79 -6.60
C ALA A 99 -30.39 16.04 -6.77
N VAL A 100 -29.78 17.21 -6.69
CA VAL A 100 -30.38 18.45 -7.18
C VAL A 100 -30.07 18.56 -8.67
N THR A 101 -31.08 18.68 -9.50
CA THR A 101 -30.92 18.75 -10.96
C THR A 101 -31.48 20.05 -11.53
N SER A 102 -30.84 20.57 -12.56
CA SER A 102 -31.38 21.62 -13.42
C SER A 102 -31.05 21.22 -14.86
N LEU A 103 -32.10 20.89 -15.61
CA LEU A 103 -32.00 20.47 -16.99
C LEU A 103 -32.48 21.58 -17.90
N LEU A 104 -31.97 21.61 -19.12
CA LEU A 104 -32.41 22.58 -20.12
C LEU A 104 -33.87 22.34 -20.51
N GLU A 105 -34.67 23.40 -20.41
CA GLU A 105 -36.04 23.47 -20.92
C GLU A 105 -36.06 23.74 -22.43
N ALA A 106 -37.26 23.79 -23.00
CA ALA A 106 -37.47 24.20 -24.39
C ALA A 106 -36.76 25.54 -24.66
N LYS A 107 -36.11 25.65 -25.83
CA LYS A 107 -35.27 26.79 -26.23
C LYS A 107 -33.94 26.94 -25.46
N GLY A 108 -33.55 25.96 -24.65
CA GLY A 108 -32.22 25.88 -24.04
C GLY A 108 -32.02 26.81 -22.83
N ALA A 109 -33.10 27.23 -22.19
CA ALA A 109 -33.04 27.92 -20.90
C ALA A 109 -32.85 26.90 -19.76
N PRO A 110 -32.05 27.19 -18.72
CA PRO A 110 -31.95 26.33 -17.55
C PRO A 110 -33.30 26.24 -16.82
N GLY A 111 -33.75 25.01 -16.57
CA GLY A 111 -34.95 24.75 -15.78
C GLY A 111 -34.76 25.07 -14.31
N ILE A 112 -35.88 25.22 -13.60
CA ILE A 112 -35.88 25.41 -12.14
C ILE A 112 -35.21 24.20 -11.49
N ALA A 113 -34.39 24.43 -10.45
CA ALA A 113 -33.71 23.36 -9.74
C ALA A 113 -34.68 22.43 -9.01
N GLU A 114 -34.51 21.13 -9.13
CA GLU A 114 -35.42 20.11 -8.58
C GLU A 114 -34.68 19.05 -7.77
N ARG A 115 -35.22 18.65 -6.62
CA ARG A 115 -34.74 17.46 -5.87
C ARG A 115 -35.24 16.21 -6.59
N THR A 116 -34.32 15.38 -7.06
CA THR A 116 -34.61 14.28 -7.98
C THR A 116 -34.05 12.97 -7.44
N LEU A 117 -34.84 11.88 -7.53
CA LEU A 117 -34.35 10.53 -7.31
C LEU A 117 -33.66 10.02 -8.58
N VAL A 118 -32.42 9.53 -8.44
CA VAL A 118 -31.63 8.98 -9.53
C VAL A 118 -31.96 7.51 -9.68
N ARG A 119 -32.55 7.14 -10.81
CA ARG A 119 -32.83 5.73 -11.12
C ARG A 119 -31.50 4.99 -11.31
N PRO A 120 -31.25 3.89 -10.58
CA PRO A 120 -30.04 3.11 -10.78
C PRO A 120 -30.03 2.51 -12.18
N PRO A 121 -28.83 2.29 -12.78
CA PRO A 121 -28.74 1.57 -14.04
C PRO A 121 -29.38 0.19 -13.90
N SER A 122 -29.97 -0.33 -14.97
CA SER A 122 -30.42 -1.72 -15.04
C SER A 122 -29.18 -2.63 -15.06
N SER A 123 -28.62 -2.89 -13.88
CA SER A 123 -27.54 -3.85 -13.68
C SER A 123 -28.06 -5.08 -12.96
N GLN A 124 -27.45 -6.23 -13.27
CA GLN A 124 -27.58 -7.41 -12.42
C GLN A 124 -26.76 -7.15 -11.15
N LEU A 125 -27.43 -6.72 -10.09
CA LEU A 125 -26.85 -6.64 -8.76
C LEU A 125 -26.78 -8.04 -8.16
N GLY A 126 -25.56 -8.54 -7.96
CA GLY A 126 -25.29 -9.83 -7.33
C GLY A 126 -24.29 -10.69 -8.12
N PRO A 127 -23.87 -11.84 -7.57
CA PRO A 127 -23.04 -12.79 -8.29
C PRO A 127 -23.72 -13.24 -9.59
N ILE A 128 -22.92 -13.42 -10.64
CA ILE A 128 -23.38 -14.05 -11.89
C ILE A 128 -23.88 -15.47 -11.60
N ASP A 129 -24.95 -15.86 -12.29
CA ASP A 129 -25.44 -17.24 -12.24
C ASP A 129 -24.29 -18.21 -12.62
N PRO A 130 -24.05 -19.29 -11.84
CA PRO A 130 -22.97 -20.22 -12.12
C PRO A 130 -23.01 -20.81 -13.53
N GLY A 131 -24.20 -21.12 -14.06
CA GLY A 131 -24.37 -21.67 -15.41
C GLY A 131 -24.01 -20.66 -16.49
N VAL A 132 -24.45 -19.41 -16.35
CA VAL A 132 -24.07 -18.31 -17.26
C VAL A 132 -22.56 -18.08 -17.22
N ARG A 133 -21.96 -18.11 -16.02
CA ARG A 133 -20.51 -17.96 -15.86
C ARG A 133 -19.73 -19.06 -16.58
N ASP A 134 -20.15 -20.31 -16.43
CA ASP A 134 -19.45 -21.44 -17.03
C ASP A 134 -19.58 -21.43 -18.56
N ALA A 135 -20.76 -21.04 -19.09
CA ALA A 135 -20.94 -20.81 -20.53
C ALA A 135 -20.02 -19.71 -21.08
N LEU A 136 -19.89 -18.58 -20.38
CA LEU A 136 -18.97 -17.50 -20.75
C LEU A 136 -17.50 -17.92 -20.70
N ARG A 137 -17.12 -18.72 -19.68
CA ARG A 137 -15.76 -19.26 -19.57
C ARG A 137 -15.45 -20.21 -20.72
N ALA A 138 -16.39 -21.09 -21.07
CA ALA A 138 -16.23 -22.03 -22.19
C ALA A 138 -16.16 -21.33 -23.55
N ALA A 139 -16.89 -20.23 -23.73
CA ALA A 139 -16.86 -19.43 -24.96
C ALA A 139 -15.62 -18.51 -25.08
N SER A 140 -14.82 -18.40 -24.02
CA SER A 140 -13.67 -17.49 -23.98
C SER A 140 -12.55 -17.96 -24.93
N PRO A 141 -11.88 -17.06 -25.66
CA PRO A 141 -10.70 -17.39 -26.47
C PRO A 141 -9.53 -17.99 -25.68
N VAL A 142 -9.55 -17.87 -24.35
CA VAL A 142 -8.54 -18.43 -23.43
C VAL A 142 -9.07 -19.58 -22.58
N ALA A 143 -10.21 -20.17 -22.97
CA ALA A 143 -10.72 -21.40 -22.35
C ALA A 143 -9.62 -22.48 -22.33
N GLY A 144 -9.54 -23.24 -21.23
CA GLY A 144 -8.52 -24.25 -20.98
C GLY A 144 -7.14 -23.73 -20.54
N LYS A 145 -6.82 -22.44 -20.69
CA LYS A 145 -5.45 -21.94 -20.38
C LYS A 145 -5.23 -21.57 -18.92
N TYR A 146 -6.26 -21.03 -18.25
CA TYR A 146 -6.17 -20.47 -16.89
C TYR A 146 -7.12 -21.16 -15.90
N GLU A 147 -7.57 -22.37 -16.24
CA GLU A 147 -8.55 -23.11 -15.44
C GLU A 147 -7.88 -23.86 -14.29
N ASP A 148 -6.66 -24.34 -14.52
CA ASP A 148 -5.87 -25.03 -13.53
C ASP A 148 -5.30 -24.03 -12.52
N ARG A 149 -5.75 -24.18 -11.27
CA ARG A 149 -5.17 -23.44 -10.15
C ARG A 149 -3.77 -23.97 -9.89
N ILE A 150 -2.78 -23.12 -10.10
CA ILE A 150 -1.41 -23.39 -9.66
C ILE A 150 -1.35 -23.05 -8.17
N ASP A 151 -1.46 -24.07 -7.33
CA ASP A 151 -1.14 -23.95 -5.91
C ASP A 151 0.39 -24.05 -5.74
N ARG A 152 0.99 -23.06 -5.10
CA ARG A 152 2.44 -22.98 -4.92
C ARG A 152 2.74 -23.14 -3.44
N ASP A 153 3.76 -23.94 -3.13
CA ASP A 153 4.29 -24.07 -1.77
C ASP A 153 4.46 -22.69 -1.14
N SER A 154 3.71 -22.44 -0.08
CA SER A 154 3.77 -21.18 0.64
C SER A 154 5.08 -21.09 1.43
N ALA A 155 5.57 -19.87 1.65
CA ALA A 155 6.75 -19.65 2.49
C ALA A 155 6.58 -20.26 3.89
N ARG A 156 5.35 -20.29 4.41
CA ARG A 156 5.01 -20.93 5.69
C ARG A 156 5.25 -22.44 5.65
N GLU A 157 4.77 -23.13 4.62
CA GLU A 157 4.92 -24.59 4.49
C GLU A 157 6.38 -24.99 4.29
N ILE A 158 7.15 -24.19 3.55
CA ILE A 158 8.59 -24.39 3.36
C ILE A 158 9.33 -24.22 4.70
N LEU A 159 9.00 -23.19 5.47
CA LEU A 159 9.63 -22.94 6.77
C LEU A 159 9.25 -23.98 7.83
N ALA A 160 7.99 -24.42 7.84
CA ALA A 160 7.53 -25.48 8.74
C ALA A 160 8.26 -26.79 8.48
N ARG A 161 8.38 -27.20 7.22
CA ARG A 161 9.13 -28.41 6.82
C ARG A 161 10.60 -28.34 7.24
N ARG A 162 11.25 -27.20 7.03
CA ARG A 162 12.65 -26.97 7.47
C ARG A 162 12.80 -27.02 8.98
N ALA A 163 11.83 -26.49 9.73
CA ALA A 163 11.86 -26.53 11.19
C ALA A 163 11.68 -27.97 11.70
N GLU A 164 10.77 -28.75 11.10
CA GLU A 164 10.59 -30.17 11.43
C GLU A 164 11.82 -31.01 11.08
N GLU A 165 12.45 -30.77 9.93
CA GLU A 165 13.71 -31.42 9.53
C GLU A 165 14.84 -31.08 10.51
N ALA A 166 14.95 -29.82 10.93
CA ALA A 166 15.95 -29.40 11.91
C ALA A 166 15.70 -30.00 13.30
N ALA A 167 14.44 -30.12 13.72
CA ALA A 167 14.07 -30.76 14.99
C ALA A 167 14.42 -32.25 14.99
N LYS A 168 14.09 -32.98 13.92
CA LYS A 168 14.44 -34.41 13.78
C LYS A 168 15.94 -34.63 13.75
N ALA A 169 16.69 -33.78 13.05
CA ALA A 169 18.16 -33.87 13.02
C ALA A 169 18.79 -33.61 14.40
N ALA A 170 18.20 -32.73 15.21
CA ALA A 170 18.64 -32.49 16.58
C ALA A 170 18.35 -33.70 17.49
N GLU A 171 17.15 -34.29 17.40
CA GLU A 171 16.78 -35.50 18.14
C GLU A 171 17.70 -36.69 17.77
N GLU A 172 18.00 -36.88 16.49
CA GLU A 172 18.93 -37.94 16.04
C GLU A 172 20.37 -37.69 16.51
N ALA A 173 20.82 -36.44 16.60
CA ALA A 173 22.13 -36.10 17.11
C ALA A 173 22.23 -36.37 18.63
N GLU A 174 21.23 -35.95 19.40
CA GLU A 174 21.16 -36.23 20.85
C GLU A 174 21.10 -37.73 21.15
N ALA A 175 20.36 -38.51 20.35
CA ALA A 175 20.31 -39.96 20.49
C ALA A 175 21.65 -40.65 20.19
N ARG A 176 22.42 -40.15 19.22
CA ARG A 176 23.77 -40.65 18.91
C ARG A 176 24.77 -40.28 20.00
N GLU A 177 24.73 -39.05 20.50
CA GLU A 177 25.58 -38.60 21.61
C GLU A 177 25.31 -39.38 22.89
N ALA A 178 24.04 -39.70 23.18
CA ALA A 178 23.67 -40.55 24.31
C ALA A 178 24.18 -42.00 24.16
N ALA A 179 24.07 -42.58 22.96
CA ALA A 179 24.58 -43.92 22.67
C ALA A 179 26.12 -44.00 22.73
N ASP A 180 26.83 -42.97 22.28
CA ASP A 180 28.28 -42.89 22.37
C ASP A 180 28.76 -42.67 23.81
N ALA A 181 28.03 -41.89 24.62
CA ALA A 181 28.29 -41.72 26.05
C ALA A 181 28.06 -43.03 26.84
N GLU A 182 27.04 -43.81 26.48
CA GLU A 182 26.76 -45.11 27.10
C GLU A 182 27.79 -46.19 26.70
N ARG A 183 28.34 -46.11 25.49
CA ARG A 183 29.51 -46.91 25.08
C ARG A 183 30.78 -46.56 25.85
N ALA A 184 30.99 -45.28 26.15
CA ALA A 184 32.14 -44.82 26.93
C ALA A 184 32.06 -45.21 28.43
N THR A 185 30.85 -45.42 28.98
CA THR A 185 30.66 -45.84 30.37
C THR A 185 30.62 -47.35 30.57
N THR A 186 30.22 -48.13 29.54
CA THR A 186 30.10 -49.59 29.62
C THR A 186 31.34 -50.33 29.09
N GLY A 187 32.23 -49.64 28.35
CA GLY A 187 33.57 -50.11 28.02
C GLY A 187 34.53 -49.97 29.20
N GLY A 188 34.45 -50.90 30.15
CA GLY A 188 35.23 -50.88 31.38
C GLY A 188 36.75 -50.91 31.20
N ALA A 189 37.42 -50.16 32.09
CA ALA A 189 38.70 -50.48 32.73
C ALA A 189 39.82 -51.02 31.83
N GLY A 190 40.68 -50.12 31.36
CA GLY A 190 42.05 -50.46 30.98
C GLY A 190 42.57 -49.74 29.75
N ASP A 191 42.91 -48.46 29.89
CA ASP A 191 44.18 -47.89 29.41
C ASP A 191 44.21 -46.40 29.79
N PHE A 192 44.82 -46.10 30.93
CA PHE A 192 44.99 -44.74 31.43
C PHE A 192 46.47 -44.38 31.33
N GLN A 193 47.01 -44.21 30.11
CA GLN A 193 48.30 -43.54 29.92
C GLN A 193 48.61 -43.20 28.45
N LEU A 194 49.21 -42.01 28.28
CA LEU A 194 50.03 -41.53 27.15
C LEU A 194 49.30 -40.97 25.92
N ASN A 195 48.79 -39.73 26.02
CA ASN A 195 48.95 -38.80 24.88
C ASN A 195 48.99 -37.29 25.22
N ASP A 196 49.20 -36.90 26.49
CA ASP A 196 49.16 -35.49 26.91
C ASP A 196 50.54 -34.83 27.11
N PHE A 197 51.57 -35.31 26.40
CA PHE A 197 52.94 -34.76 26.46
C PHE A 197 53.54 -34.49 25.08
N SER A 198 52.90 -33.66 24.25
CA SER A 198 53.58 -33.03 23.12
C SER A 198 53.02 -31.65 22.83
N HIS A 199 53.47 -30.65 23.59
CA HIS A 199 54.20 -29.50 23.06
C HIS A 199 54.44 -28.47 24.16
N GLY A 200 55.66 -28.54 24.69
CA GLY A 200 56.20 -27.62 25.67
C GLY A 200 56.34 -26.20 25.15
N ARG A 201 56.21 -25.29 26.10
CA ARG A 201 56.43 -23.84 26.03
C ARG A 201 57.77 -23.49 25.35
N ARG A 202 57.77 -22.42 24.54
CA ARG A 202 58.94 -21.55 24.36
C ARG A 202 58.60 -20.14 24.82
N TYR A 203 59.44 -19.62 25.70
CA TYR A 203 59.31 -18.36 26.43
C TYR A 203 60.33 -17.34 25.87
N SER A 204 59.81 -16.15 25.52
CA SER A 204 60.32 -14.75 25.69
C SER A 204 61.68 -14.31 25.09
N PRO A 205 61.95 -12.99 24.82
CA PRO A 205 61.45 -11.80 25.57
C PRO A 205 61.08 -10.51 24.77
N ASN A 206 60.50 -9.54 25.51
CA ASN A 206 60.39 -8.10 25.20
C ASN A 206 61.80 -7.47 24.98
N THR A 207 62.03 -6.38 24.25
CA THR A 207 61.56 -4.99 24.46
C THR A 207 61.96 -4.07 23.29
N ASP A 208 61.21 -2.95 23.16
CA ASP A 208 61.51 -1.66 22.50
C ASP A 208 61.67 -1.60 20.97
N ASP A 209 60.71 -0.92 20.29
CA ASP A 209 60.98 0.42 19.76
C ASP A 209 59.67 1.13 19.34
N SER A 210 59.50 2.39 19.74
CA SER A 210 58.48 3.33 19.24
C SER A 210 59.06 4.05 18.00
N PRO A 211 58.29 4.52 16.97
CA PRO A 211 57.38 5.65 17.20
C PRO A 211 56.23 5.86 16.18
N ARG A 212 55.48 6.96 16.45
CA ARG A 212 54.70 7.82 15.53
C ARG A 212 53.23 7.51 15.25
N ARG A 213 52.39 8.24 16.02
CA ARG A 213 51.12 8.83 15.59
C ARG A 213 51.25 9.49 14.21
N THR A 214 50.35 9.13 13.30
CA THR A 214 49.87 10.06 12.26
C THR A 214 48.35 10.02 12.21
N SER A 215 47.78 11.20 12.31
CA SER A 215 46.38 11.54 12.21
C SER A 215 45.83 11.26 10.80
N ARG A 216 44.64 10.67 10.69
CA ARG A 216 43.84 10.79 9.47
C ARG A 216 42.35 10.93 9.78
N SER A 217 41.87 12.11 9.40
CA SER A 217 40.52 12.67 9.25
C SER A 217 39.31 11.71 9.22
N LYS A 218 38.28 12.09 9.99
CA LYS A 218 36.87 11.73 9.76
C LYS A 218 36.26 12.64 8.68
N PRO A 219 35.32 12.17 7.84
CA PRO A 219 34.28 13.03 7.31
C PRO A 219 33.05 12.99 8.22
N ALA A 220 32.46 14.17 8.42
CA ALA A 220 31.19 14.37 9.09
C ALA A 220 30.04 13.84 8.21
N ALA A 221 29.10 13.14 8.83
CA ALA A 221 27.77 12.88 8.26
C ALA A 221 26.74 13.58 9.14
N SER A 222 25.93 14.37 8.46
CA SER A 222 24.96 15.36 8.91
C SER A 222 23.82 14.79 9.74
N GLU A 223 23.40 15.59 10.73
CA GLU A 223 22.14 15.47 11.45
C GLU A 223 20.93 15.56 10.52
N GLY A 224 19.95 14.69 10.76
CA GLY A 224 18.64 14.74 10.11
C GLY A 224 17.66 13.75 10.74
N PHE A 225 16.84 14.26 11.67
CA PHE A 225 15.49 13.78 12.01
C PHE A 225 15.33 12.28 12.38
N GLY A 226 15.69 11.89 13.61
CA GLY A 226 15.37 10.54 14.12
C GLY A 226 15.81 10.19 15.55
N GLY A 227 16.21 11.17 16.37
CA GLY A 227 16.99 10.95 17.60
C GLY A 227 16.29 10.28 18.79
N GLN A 228 14.98 10.03 18.77
CA GLN A 228 14.27 9.44 19.93
C GLN A 228 13.83 7.99 19.74
N LEU A 229 13.77 7.47 18.50
CA LEU A 229 13.41 6.07 18.24
C LEU A 229 14.62 5.13 18.22
N GLY A 230 15.80 5.63 17.84
CA GLY A 230 17.02 4.83 17.75
C GLY A 230 17.58 4.38 19.12
N GLU A 231 17.48 5.21 20.16
CA GLU A 231 18.06 4.89 21.46
C GLU A 231 17.25 3.82 22.23
N ALA A 232 15.93 3.79 22.04
CA ALA A 232 15.05 2.80 22.67
C ALA A 232 15.24 1.39 22.08
N VAL A 233 15.37 1.28 20.76
CA VAL A 233 15.61 0.01 20.07
C VAL A 233 17.01 -0.53 20.41
N THR A 234 18.01 0.34 20.51
CA THR A 234 19.39 -0.07 20.85
C THR A 234 19.50 -0.58 22.29
N LYS A 235 18.77 0.01 23.25
CA LYS A 235 18.78 -0.45 24.65
C LYS A 235 18.07 -1.80 24.85
N VAL A 236 16.98 -2.07 24.14
CA VAL A 236 16.23 -3.34 24.25
C VAL A 236 17.05 -4.51 23.69
N VAL A 237 17.71 -4.30 22.54
CA VAL A 237 18.58 -5.32 21.91
C VAL A 237 19.80 -5.65 22.78
N ILE A 238 20.37 -4.67 23.49
CA ILE A 238 21.52 -4.89 24.39
C ILE A 238 21.11 -5.60 25.69
N SER A 239 19.87 -5.38 26.18
CA SER A 239 19.38 -6.06 27.39
C SER A 239 19.11 -7.55 27.16
N GLU A 240 18.70 -7.94 25.96
CA GLU A 240 18.34 -9.32 25.62
C GLU A 240 19.58 -10.20 25.35
N LEU A 241 20.72 -9.57 25.04
CA LEU A 241 22.02 -10.21 24.83
C LEU A 241 22.78 -10.62 26.11
N LYS A 242 22.24 -10.35 27.31
CA LYS A 242 22.89 -10.70 28.59
C LYS A 242 22.43 -12.01 29.24
N GLY A 243 21.39 -12.67 28.69
CA GLY A 243 20.91 -13.96 29.18
C GLY A 243 21.72 -15.15 28.68
N THR A 244 21.84 -16.21 29.49
CA THR A 244 22.50 -17.49 29.15
C THR A 244 21.88 -18.20 27.94
N THR A 245 20.67 -17.79 27.52
CA THR A 245 19.97 -18.24 26.31
C THR A 245 20.54 -17.63 25.01
N GLY A 246 21.07 -16.41 25.04
CA GLY A 246 21.58 -15.70 23.85
C GLY A 246 22.87 -16.28 23.27
N LYS A 247 23.70 -16.92 24.10
CA LYS A 247 24.94 -17.58 23.65
C LYS A 247 24.71 -18.83 22.80
N ARG A 248 23.51 -19.44 22.84
CA ARG A 248 23.18 -20.62 22.01
C ARG A 248 22.68 -20.24 20.62
N ILE A 249 21.89 -19.17 20.50
CA ILE A 249 21.34 -18.70 19.22
C ILE A 249 22.44 -18.16 18.30
N VAL A 250 23.40 -17.41 18.86
CA VAL A 250 24.53 -16.85 18.09
C VAL A 250 25.46 -17.95 17.57
N ARG A 251 25.59 -19.08 18.27
CA ARG A 251 26.45 -20.19 17.83
C ARG A 251 25.82 -21.06 16.74
N GLY A 252 24.50 -21.22 16.76
CA GLY A 252 23.76 -22.00 15.75
C GLY A 252 23.62 -21.30 14.40
N ILE A 253 23.38 -19.99 14.39
CA ILE A 253 23.10 -19.25 13.14
C ILE A 253 24.38 -18.80 12.44
N LEU A 254 25.46 -18.46 13.17
CA LEU A 254 26.74 -18.04 12.56
C LEU A 254 27.67 -19.20 12.21
N GLY A 255 27.53 -20.36 12.86
CA GLY A 255 28.34 -21.55 12.55
C GLY A 255 28.01 -22.18 11.19
N GLY A 256 26.73 -22.11 10.75
CA GLY A 256 26.29 -22.66 9.47
C GLY A 256 26.63 -21.79 8.26
N LEU A 257 26.85 -20.48 8.44
CA LEU A 257 27.05 -19.54 7.35
C LEU A 257 28.52 -19.31 6.95
N PHE A 258 29.48 -19.78 7.75
CA PHE A 258 30.93 -19.57 7.52
C PHE A 258 31.73 -20.83 7.18
N LYS A 259 31.09 -22.00 7.02
CA LYS A 259 31.79 -23.26 6.62
C LYS A 259 31.63 -23.61 5.13
N GLY A 260 31.38 -22.61 4.29
CA GLY A 260 31.32 -22.76 2.83
C GLY A 260 32.28 -21.80 2.14
N ARG A 261 33.58 -22.09 2.20
CA ARG A 261 34.62 -21.77 1.21
C ARG A 261 35.94 -22.43 1.57
#